data_AF-A0A7J8PWE2-F1
#
_entry.id   AF-A0A7J8PWE2-F1
#
_cell.length_a   1.000
_cell.length_b   1.000
_cell.length_c   1.000
_cell.angle_alpha   90.00
_cell.angle_beta   90.00
_cell.angle_gamma   90.00
#
_symmetry.space_group_name_H-M   'P 1'
#
loop_
_entity.id
_entity.type
_entity.pdbx_description
1 polymer ?
#
loop_
_entity_poly.entity_id
_entity_poly.type
_entity_poly.pdbx_seq_one_letter_code
_entity_poly.pdbx_strand_id
1 'polypeptide(L)'
;MVRETAAEQLEERQSDWAYSKPVVVLDIIWNFAFVVVSVGVLLSSWEERPDTPLRLWIIGYAFQCLLHMVCVCVEYRRRRRQQSMEYRPFNAGEEGILSPGSRVDSEQYVTLAQLEEDSGSGVAKHLESTNTMLSFIWWIVGFYWVSIGGQALARTSPQLYWLCIIFLGFDVFFVVFCVALACIIGIAVCCCLPCIIAILYAVADQEGASKEDIEQLSKFKFRKIDNDGKSAVNVQEPVGGIMTECGTDSPREHVLSPDDAECCICLSAYDDGVELRELPCGHHFHCACVDKWLRINATCPLCKYNILKSSSHEEV
;
A
#
# COMPACT_ATOMS: atom_id res chain seq x y z
N MET A 1 3.59 9.00 11.58
CA MET A 1 3.42 7.56 11.89
C MET A 1 2.51 6.82 10.94
N VAL A 2 1.16 6.82 11.04
CA VAL A 2 0.30 5.97 10.18
C VAL A 2 0.46 6.22 8.66
N ARG A 3 0.65 7.48 8.25
CA ARG A 3 0.89 7.84 6.83
C ARG A 3 2.29 7.44 6.34
N GLU A 4 3.28 7.45 7.22
CA GLU A 4 4.66 7.05 6.89
C GLU A 4 4.75 5.52 6.75
N THR A 5 4.16 4.77 7.69
CA THR A 5 4.09 3.31 7.62
C THR A 5 3.29 2.82 6.41
N ALA A 6 2.26 3.55 5.99
CA ALA A 6 1.50 3.21 4.78
C ALA A 6 2.29 3.51 3.49
N ALA A 7 3.13 4.56 3.49
CA ALA A 7 3.99 4.88 2.36
C ALA A 7 5.11 3.84 2.20
N GLU A 8 5.77 3.45 3.31
CA GLU A 8 6.80 2.40 3.30
C GLU A 8 6.25 1.05 2.81
N GLN A 9 5.06 0.65 3.27
CA GLN A 9 4.39 -0.58 2.82
C GLN A 9 4.02 -0.56 1.32
N LEU A 10 3.70 0.62 0.77
CA LEU A 10 3.46 0.77 -0.68
C LEU A 10 4.76 0.69 -1.48
N GLU A 11 5.84 1.29 -0.97
CA GLU A 11 7.16 1.29 -1.61
C GLU A 11 7.78 -0.13 -1.63
N GLU A 12 7.69 -0.87 -0.53
CA GLU A 12 8.09 -2.29 -0.45
C GLU A 12 7.35 -3.12 -1.50
N ARG A 13 6.01 -2.99 -1.56
CA ARG A 13 5.20 -3.71 -2.54
C ARG A 13 5.52 -3.31 -3.98
N GLN A 14 5.67 -2.02 -4.28
CA GLN A 14 6.06 -1.58 -5.62
C GLN A 14 7.39 -2.19 -6.07
N SER A 15 8.35 -2.31 -5.15
CA SER A 15 9.64 -2.94 -5.44
C SER A 15 9.51 -4.44 -5.76
N ASP A 16 8.54 -5.14 -5.16
CA ASP A 16 8.25 -6.55 -5.45
C ASP A 16 7.55 -6.75 -6.80
N TRP A 17 6.69 -5.82 -7.22
CA TRP A 17 6.04 -5.86 -8.54
C TRP A 17 7.03 -5.64 -9.68
N ALA A 18 7.94 -4.67 -9.53
CA ALA A 18 8.99 -4.39 -10.51
C ALA A 18 9.89 -5.60 -10.77
N TYR A 19 10.14 -6.42 -9.74
CA TYR A 19 10.93 -7.65 -9.82
C TYR A 19 10.07 -8.92 -9.93
N SER A 20 8.80 -8.79 -10.33
CA SER A 20 7.95 -9.95 -10.56
C SER A 20 8.55 -10.85 -11.65
N LYS A 21 8.48 -12.18 -11.44
CA LYS A 21 9.03 -13.18 -12.37
C LYS A 21 8.69 -12.91 -13.85
N PRO A 22 7.43 -12.62 -14.24
CA PRO A 22 7.10 -12.41 -15.65
C PRO A 22 7.72 -11.14 -16.22
N VAL A 23 7.82 -10.06 -15.43
CA VAL A 23 8.42 -8.78 -15.87
C VAL A 23 9.92 -8.95 -16.11
N VAL A 24 10.62 -9.59 -15.17
CA VAL A 24 12.06 -9.86 -15.30
C VAL A 24 12.35 -10.78 -16.48
N VAL A 25 11.55 -11.84 -16.68
CA VAL A 25 11.72 -12.75 -17.82
C VAL A 25 11.48 -12.03 -19.15
N LEU A 26 10.46 -11.17 -19.22
CA LEU A 26 10.18 -10.38 -20.41
C LEU A 26 11.34 -9.43 -20.74
N ASP A 27 11.89 -8.73 -19.74
CA ASP A 27 13.05 -7.85 -19.89
C ASP A 27 14.30 -8.61 -20.40
N ILE A 28 14.59 -9.78 -19.83
CA ILE A 28 15.72 -10.63 -20.26
C ILE A 28 15.54 -11.09 -21.71
N ILE A 29 14.36 -11.61 -22.07
CA ILE A 29 14.07 -12.07 -23.44
C ILE A 29 14.24 -10.91 -24.43
N TRP A 30 13.76 -9.74 -24.06
CA TRP A 30 13.82 -8.55 -24.88
C TRP A 30 15.25 -8.05 -25.12
N ASN A 31 16.03 -7.88 -24.05
CA ASN A 31 17.45 -7.51 -24.15
C ASN A 31 18.26 -8.55 -24.91
N PHE A 32 17.96 -9.84 -24.76
CA PHE A 32 18.59 -10.90 -25.54
C PHE A 32 18.26 -10.78 -27.03
N ALA A 33 17.01 -10.47 -27.40
CA ALA A 33 16.63 -10.23 -28.79
C ALA A 33 17.43 -9.09 -29.41
N PHE A 34 17.66 -7.99 -28.67
CA PHE A 34 18.52 -6.90 -29.15
C PHE A 34 19.96 -7.34 -29.38
N VAL A 35 20.55 -8.12 -28.48
CA VAL A 35 21.91 -8.67 -28.67
C VAL A 35 21.97 -9.51 -29.94
N VAL A 36 20.99 -10.40 -30.17
CA VAL A 36 20.92 -11.23 -31.38
C VAL A 36 20.82 -10.38 -32.64
N VAL A 37 19.99 -9.34 -32.63
CA VAL A 37 19.86 -8.40 -33.76
C VAL A 37 21.18 -7.65 -33.99
N SER A 38 21.82 -7.12 -32.95
CA SER A 38 23.12 -6.42 -33.05
C SER A 38 24.21 -7.33 -33.64
N VAL A 39 24.29 -8.58 -33.20
CA VAL A 39 25.21 -9.58 -33.77
C VAL A 39 24.87 -9.85 -35.24
N GLY A 40 23.59 -10.01 -35.57
CA GLY A 40 23.13 -10.19 -36.95
C GLY A 40 23.53 -9.03 -37.87
N VAL A 41 23.38 -7.78 -37.41
CA VAL A 41 23.79 -6.58 -38.15
C VAL A 41 25.30 -6.57 -38.37
N LEU A 42 26.10 -6.90 -37.35
CA LEU A 42 27.57 -6.96 -37.47
C LEU A 42 28.04 -8.05 -38.45
N LEU A 43 27.40 -9.21 -38.44
CA LEU A 43 27.70 -10.31 -39.36
C LEU A 43 27.31 -9.98 -40.80
N SER A 44 26.11 -9.41 -40.99
CA SER A 44 25.62 -9.06 -42.33
C SER A 44 26.43 -7.94 -42.99
N SER A 45 27.04 -7.06 -42.19
CA SER A 45 27.82 -5.92 -42.66
C SER A 45 29.34 -6.15 -42.63
N TRP A 46 29.79 -7.39 -42.37
CA TRP A 46 31.19 -7.69 -42.06
C TRP A 46 32.17 -7.27 -43.17
N GLU A 47 31.74 -7.27 -44.42
CA GLU A 47 32.57 -6.92 -45.58
C GLU A 47 32.64 -5.39 -45.86
N GLU A 48 31.75 -4.59 -45.28
CA GLU A 48 31.67 -3.13 -45.51
C GLU A 48 32.61 -2.36 -44.56
N ARG A 49 33.48 -1.47 -45.05
CA ARG A 49 34.39 -0.68 -44.20
C ARG A 49 33.86 0.75 -44.02
N PRO A 50 33.10 1.06 -42.94
CA PRO A 50 32.62 2.42 -42.69
C PRO A 50 33.75 3.33 -42.18
N ASP A 51 33.75 4.60 -42.59
CA ASP A 51 34.67 5.62 -42.09
C ASP A 51 34.38 6.04 -40.64
N THR A 52 33.16 5.79 -40.15
CA THR A 52 32.76 6.05 -38.77
C THR A 52 32.77 4.76 -37.94
N PRO A 53 33.06 4.85 -36.62
CA PRO A 53 33.16 3.69 -35.73
C PRO A 53 31.79 3.07 -35.35
N LEU A 54 30.85 2.96 -36.29
CA LEU A 54 29.51 2.41 -36.04
C LEU A 54 29.52 0.95 -35.58
N ARG A 55 30.51 0.17 -36.00
CA ARG A 55 30.68 -1.19 -35.46
C ARG A 55 31.02 -1.19 -33.99
N LEU A 56 31.89 -0.28 -33.53
CA LEU A 56 32.20 -0.13 -32.11
C LEU A 56 30.97 0.31 -31.33
N TRP A 57 30.13 1.15 -31.92
CA TRP A 57 28.86 1.54 -31.33
C TRP A 57 27.92 0.34 -31.13
N ILE A 58 27.70 -0.48 -32.16
CA ILE A 58 26.84 -1.68 -32.08
C ILE A 58 27.41 -2.71 -31.07
N ILE A 59 28.74 -2.91 -31.06
CA ILE A 59 29.40 -3.78 -30.08
C ILE A 59 29.18 -3.27 -28.66
N GLY A 60 29.33 -1.96 -28.43
CA GLY A 60 29.06 -1.33 -27.15
C GLY A 60 27.60 -1.51 -26.71
N TYR A 61 26.65 -1.34 -27.63
CA TYR A 61 25.22 -1.55 -27.35
C TYR A 61 24.95 -3.02 -26.97
N ALA A 62 25.48 -3.98 -27.72
CA ALA A 62 25.33 -5.40 -27.40
C ALA A 62 25.94 -5.76 -26.02
N PHE A 63 27.13 -5.22 -25.71
CA PHE A 63 27.77 -5.41 -24.41
C PHE A 63 26.93 -4.82 -23.27
N GLN A 64 26.35 -3.65 -23.47
CA GLN A 64 25.50 -2.98 -22.50
C GLN A 64 24.20 -3.75 -22.23
N CYS A 65 23.55 -4.30 -23.26
CA CYS A 65 22.39 -5.19 -23.08
C CYS A 65 22.76 -6.46 -22.28
N LEU A 66 23.94 -7.04 -22.55
CA LEU A 66 24.44 -8.18 -21.77
C LEU A 66 24.73 -7.80 -20.31
N LEU A 67 25.38 -6.65 -20.08
CA LEU A 67 25.68 -6.16 -18.74
C LEU A 67 24.40 -5.90 -17.95
N HIS A 68 23.39 -5.25 -18.56
CA HIS A 68 22.07 -5.05 -17.96
C HIS A 68 21.42 -6.40 -17.60
N MET A 69 21.37 -7.34 -18.55
CA MET A 69 20.80 -8.67 -18.33
C MET A 69 21.49 -9.42 -17.18
N VAL A 70 22.82 -9.32 -17.08
CA VAL A 70 23.59 -9.90 -15.97
C VAL A 70 23.24 -9.22 -14.65
N CYS A 71 23.18 -7.89 -14.59
CA CYS A 71 22.79 -7.14 -13.39
C CYS A 71 21.39 -7.55 -12.93
N VAL A 72 20.40 -7.54 -13.83
CA VAL A 72 19.02 -7.96 -13.54
C VAL A 72 18.96 -9.42 -13.06
N CYS A 73 19.72 -10.32 -13.69
CA CYS A 73 19.81 -11.72 -13.25
C CYS A 73 20.42 -11.86 -11.86
N VAL A 74 21.46 -11.09 -11.54
CA VAL A 74 22.11 -11.10 -10.22
C VAL A 74 21.15 -10.58 -9.15
N GLU A 75 20.49 -9.45 -9.39
CA GLU A 75 19.49 -8.86 -8.49
C GLU A 75 18.29 -9.80 -8.28
N TYR A 76 17.74 -10.37 -9.36
CA TYR A 76 16.66 -11.35 -9.27
C TYR A 76 17.05 -12.60 -8.48
N ARG A 77 18.28 -13.11 -8.68
CA ARG A 77 18.80 -14.25 -7.89
C ARG A 77 19.01 -13.89 -6.43
N ARG A 78 19.52 -12.68 -6.15
CA ARG A 78 19.73 -12.17 -4.78
C ARG A 78 18.41 -12.09 -4.03
N ARG A 79 17.41 -11.42 -4.60
CA ARG A 79 16.06 -11.29 -4.00
C ARG A 79 15.40 -12.64 -3.79
N ARG A 80 15.51 -13.56 -4.77
CA ARG A 80 14.95 -14.92 -4.62
C ARG A 80 15.64 -15.71 -3.51
N ARG A 81 16.94 -15.51 -3.26
CA ARG A 81 17.64 -16.12 -2.12
C ARG A 81 17.13 -15.56 -0.79
N GLN A 82 16.91 -14.25 -0.70
CA GLN A 82 16.38 -13.61 0.50
C GLN A 82 14.97 -14.11 0.84
N GLN A 83 14.05 -14.14 -0.14
CA GLN A 83 12.70 -14.71 0.04
C GLN A 83 12.72 -16.21 0.42
N SER A 84 13.70 -16.97 -0.08
CA SER A 84 13.86 -18.39 0.28
C SER A 84 14.40 -18.60 1.69
N MET A 85 15.14 -17.64 2.28
CA MET A 85 15.60 -17.73 3.66
C MET A 85 14.49 -17.40 4.65
N GLU A 86 13.56 -16.52 4.29
CA GLU A 86 12.41 -16.13 5.12
C GLU A 86 11.34 -17.24 5.22
N TYR A 87 11.30 -18.17 4.25
CA TYR A 87 10.34 -19.29 4.23
C TYR A 87 10.92 -20.62 4.72
N ARG A 88 11.95 -20.65 5.57
CA ARG A 88 12.33 -21.91 6.25
C ARG A 88 11.27 -22.20 7.32
N PRO A 89 10.44 -23.24 7.17
CA PRO A 89 9.52 -23.62 8.23
C PRO A 89 10.37 -24.06 9.41
N PHE A 90 10.08 -23.52 10.58
CA PHE A 90 10.58 -24.01 11.85
C PHE A 90 10.02 -25.42 12.05
N ASN A 91 10.62 -26.44 11.43
CA ASN A 91 10.32 -27.85 11.67
C ASN A 91 11.41 -28.75 11.09
N ALA A 92 12.40 -29.03 11.92
CA ALA A 92 13.06 -30.33 11.97
C ALA A 92 13.39 -30.58 13.45
N GLY A 93 12.51 -31.33 14.12
CA GLY A 93 12.80 -31.83 15.46
C GLY A 93 13.78 -32.98 15.38
N GLU A 94 14.70 -33.05 16.34
CA GLU A 94 15.15 -34.31 16.90
C GLU A 94 15.66 -34.09 18.33
N GLU A 95 15.24 -35.00 19.20
CA GLU A 95 15.37 -34.99 20.64
C GLU A 95 16.83 -35.19 21.10
N GLY A 96 17.22 -34.52 22.19
CA GLY A 96 18.57 -34.64 22.75
C GLY A 96 18.77 -33.94 24.09
N ILE A 97 18.16 -34.49 25.15
CA ILE A 97 18.58 -34.58 26.56
C ILE A 97 19.61 -33.54 27.09
N LEU A 98 19.11 -32.69 28.00
CA LEU A 98 19.70 -32.02 29.19
C LEU A 98 21.23 -31.85 29.33
N SER A 99 21.68 -30.59 29.49
CA SER A 99 22.43 -30.15 30.69
C SER A 99 22.48 -28.61 30.83
N PRO A 100 22.31 -28.03 32.04
CA PRO A 100 22.32 -26.58 32.26
C PRO A 100 23.72 -26.10 32.68
N GLY A 101 24.31 -25.17 31.92
CA GLY A 101 25.49 -24.46 32.40
C GLY A 101 26.50 -24.13 31.33
N SER A 102 26.30 -22.98 30.69
CA SER A 102 27.34 -21.97 30.45
C SER A 102 26.74 -20.89 29.57
N ARG A 103 26.61 -19.68 30.11
CA ARG A 103 26.49 -18.46 29.31
C ARG A 103 27.76 -18.35 28.47
N VAL A 104 27.70 -18.81 27.22
CA VAL A 104 28.69 -18.46 26.21
C VAL A 104 28.02 -17.43 25.32
N ASP A 105 28.64 -16.26 25.38
CA ASP A 105 28.41 -15.09 24.56
C ASP A 105 28.32 -15.51 23.08
N SER A 106 27.13 -15.38 22.50
CA SER A 106 26.86 -15.77 21.11
C SER A 106 26.52 -14.54 20.27
N GLU A 107 27.27 -13.46 20.46
CA GLU A 107 27.29 -12.27 19.57
C GLU A 107 28.32 -12.39 18.43
N GLN A 108 28.71 -13.61 18.03
CA GLN A 108 29.70 -13.81 16.97
C GLN A 108 29.29 -14.84 15.92
N TYR A 109 28.00 -14.86 15.57
CA TYR A 109 27.52 -15.38 14.29
C TYR A 109 26.67 -14.31 13.60
N VAL A 110 27.18 -13.06 13.56
CA VAL A 110 26.82 -12.18 12.45
C VAL A 110 27.39 -12.84 11.21
N THR A 111 26.50 -13.56 10.52
CA THR A 111 26.83 -14.35 9.34
C THR A 111 27.67 -13.52 8.39
N LEU A 112 28.77 -14.08 7.91
CA LEU A 112 29.63 -13.51 6.86
C LEU A 112 28.81 -13.05 5.63
N ALA A 113 27.63 -13.66 5.42
CA ALA A 113 26.60 -13.24 4.47
C ALA A 113 26.08 -11.81 4.69
N GLN A 114 25.95 -11.35 5.94
CA GLN A 114 25.40 -10.04 6.30
C GLN A 114 26.43 -8.91 6.11
N LEU A 115 27.73 -9.21 6.30
CA LEU A 115 28.83 -8.27 5.99
C LEU A 115 29.12 -8.19 4.48
N GLU A 116 28.93 -9.27 3.72
CA GLU A 116 28.96 -9.25 2.25
C GLU A 116 27.73 -8.53 1.65
N GLU A 117 26.55 -8.65 2.28
CA GLU A 117 25.33 -7.99 1.81
C GLU A 117 25.37 -6.47 1.93
N ASP A 118 25.99 -5.94 2.99
CA ASP A 118 26.02 -4.50 3.23
C ASP A 118 27.04 -3.78 2.33
N SER A 119 28.21 -4.37 2.11
CA SER A 119 29.22 -3.86 1.17
C SER A 119 28.81 -4.04 -0.30
N GLY A 120 28.12 -5.13 -0.63
CA GLY A 120 27.63 -5.40 -1.98
C GLY A 120 26.34 -4.66 -2.36
N SER A 121 25.49 -4.29 -1.40
CA SER A 121 24.22 -3.58 -1.68
C SER A 121 24.43 -2.15 -2.17
N GLY A 122 25.38 -1.41 -1.58
CA GLY A 122 25.70 -0.06 -2.01
C GLY A 122 26.31 -0.05 -3.41
N VAL A 123 27.30 -0.92 -3.65
CA VAL A 123 28.01 -1.00 -4.93
C VAL A 123 27.08 -1.48 -6.05
N ALA A 124 26.25 -2.49 -5.83
CA ALA A 124 25.31 -2.99 -6.86
C ALA A 124 24.30 -1.92 -7.29
N LYS A 125 23.71 -1.18 -6.33
CA LYS A 125 22.77 -0.08 -6.60
C LYS A 125 23.43 1.09 -7.34
N HIS A 126 24.67 1.43 -6.97
CA HIS A 126 25.45 2.44 -7.70
C HIS A 126 25.85 1.97 -9.10
N LEU A 127 26.15 0.68 -9.29
CA LEU A 127 26.46 0.11 -10.59
C LEU A 127 25.24 0.11 -11.52
N GLU A 128 24.04 -0.18 -11.00
CA GLU A 128 22.79 -0.20 -11.75
C GLU A 128 22.41 1.20 -12.26
N SER A 129 22.42 2.20 -11.38
CA SER A 129 22.16 3.59 -11.74
C SER A 129 23.21 4.15 -12.70
N THR A 130 24.49 3.84 -12.48
CA THR A 130 25.58 4.24 -13.38
C THR A 130 25.47 3.58 -14.75
N ASN A 131 25.15 2.29 -14.80
CA ASN A 131 24.96 1.57 -16.06
C ASN A 131 23.82 2.17 -16.89
N THR A 132 22.69 2.51 -16.25
CA THR A 132 21.55 3.14 -16.92
C THR A 132 21.91 4.50 -17.52
N MET A 133 22.66 5.32 -16.79
CA MET A 133 23.10 6.63 -17.28
C MET A 133 24.09 6.50 -18.44
N LEU A 134 25.08 5.61 -18.32
CA LEU A 134 26.04 5.33 -19.39
C LEU A 134 25.33 4.77 -20.63
N SER A 135 24.31 3.93 -20.42
CA SER A 135 23.48 3.36 -21.46
C SER A 135 22.79 4.41 -22.32
N PHE A 136 22.18 5.39 -21.65
CA PHE A 136 21.51 6.50 -22.31
C PHE A 136 22.48 7.41 -23.07
N ILE A 137 23.64 7.71 -22.48
CA ILE A 137 24.68 8.51 -23.14
C ILE A 137 25.21 7.79 -24.39
N TRP A 138 25.48 6.49 -24.29
CA TRP A 138 25.96 5.69 -25.42
C TRP A 138 24.94 5.62 -26.57
N TRP A 139 23.66 5.55 -26.21
CA TRP A 139 22.56 5.62 -27.18
C TRP A 139 22.54 6.96 -27.93
N ILE A 140 22.67 8.10 -27.23
CA ILE A 140 22.73 9.43 -27.85
C ILE A 140 23.92 9.54 -28.82
N VAL A 141 25.08 9.04 -28.42
CA VAL A 141 26.29 9.04 -29.26
C VAL A 141 26.07 8.26 -30.56
N GLY A 142 25.37 7.13 -30.48
CA GLY A 142 24.94 6.34 -31.65
C GLY A 142 24.05 7.11 -32.60
N PHE A 143 22.99 7.70 -32.05
CA PHE A 143 22.05 8.53 -32.82
C PHE A 143 22.77 9.69 -33.53
N TYR A 144 23.71 10.33 -32.82
CA TYR A 144 24.56 11.40 -33.36
C TYR A 144 25.44 10.91 -34.52
N TRP A 145 26.13 9.77 -34.36
CA TRP A 145 26.98 9.19 -35.42
C TRP A 145 26.19 8.76 -36.66
N VAL A 146 25.00 8.19 -36.50
CA VAL A 146 24.12 7.84 -37.63
C VAL A 146 23.62 9.11 -38.34
N SER A 147 23.22 10.14 -37.57
CA SER A 147 22.66 11.39 -38.13
C SER A 147 23.69 12.20 -38.90
N ILE A 148 24.91 12.35 -38.38
CA ILE A 148 25.98 13.13 -39.02
C ILE A 148 26.67 12.34 -40.12
N GLY A 149 26.85 11.04 -39.93
CA GLY A 149 27.46 10.17 -40.93
C GLY A 149 26.56 9.92 -42.15
N GLY A 150 25.27 10.24 -42.10
CA GLY A 150 24.26 9.68 -43.00
C GLY A 150 24.55 9.78 -44.51
N GLN A 151 25.02 10.93 -45.00
CA GLN A 151 25.33 11.10 -46.43
C GLN A 151 26.58 10.34 -46.88
N ALA A 152 27.62 10.29 -46.04
CA ALA A 152 28.85 9.55 -46.33
C ALA A 152 28.61 8.04 -46.21
N LEU A 153 27.90 7.63 -45.16
CA LEU A 153 27.63 6.22 -44.87
C LEU A 153 26.66 5.57 -45.85
N ALA A 154 25.63 6.29 -46.28
CA ALA A 154 24.71 5.78 -47.30
C ALA A 154 25.43 5.47 -48.63
N ARG A 155 26.60 6.06 -48.86
CA ARG A 155 27.41 5.86 -50.07
C ARG A 155 28.50 4.80 -49.90
N THR A 156 29.14 4.71 -48.73
CA THR A 156 30.26 3.78 -48.47
C THR A 156 29.82 2.45 -47.88
N SER A 157 28.73 2.41 -47.11
CA SER A 157 28.23 1.22 -46.39
C SER A 157 26.71 1.27 -46.24
N PRO A 158 25.96 1.11 -47.35
CA PRO A 158 24.52 1.31 -47.38
C PRO A 158 23.75 0.28 -46.55
N GLN A 159 24.19 -0.98 -46.53
CA GLN A 159 23.48 -2.02 -45.76
C GLN A 159 23.59 -1.76 -44.27
N LEU A 160 24.81 -1.46 -43.78
CA LEU A 160 25.03 -1.10 -42.38
C LEU A 160 24.22 0.14 -41.98
N TYR A 161 24.17 1.17 -42.82
CA TYR A 161 23.43 2.40 -42.56
C TYR A 161 21.92 2.15 -42.38
N TRP A 162 21.29 1.44 -43.32
CA TRP A 162 19.84 1.16 -43.25
C TRP A 162 19.49 0.20 -42.11
N LEU A 163 20.32 -0.81 -41.85
CA LEU A 163 20.15 -1.69 -40.70
C LEU A 163 20.22 -0.92 -39.37
N CYS A 164 21.17 0.00 -39.23
CA CYS A 164 21.28 0.87 -38.06
C CYS A 164 20.07 1.81 -37.90
N ILE A 165 19.55 2.38 -38.99
CA ILE A 165 18.35 3.23 -38.95
C ILE A 165 17.12 2.42 -38.53
N ILE A 166 16.92 1.25 -39.11
CA ILE A 166 15.80 0.38 -38.76
C ILE A 166 15.89 -0.02 -37.28
N PHE A 167 17.09 -0.40 -36.84
CA PHE A 167 17.36 -0.74 -35.45
C PHE A 167 17.04 0.40 -34.47
N LEU A 168 17.58 1.60 -34.72
CA LEU A 168 17.30 2.80 -33.92
C LEU A 168 15.81 3.20 -33.97
N GLY A 169 15.17 3.04 -35.13
CA GLY A 169 13.74 3.32 -35.29
C GLY A 169 12.86 2.43 -34.42
N PHE A 170 13.15 1.12 -34.37
CA PHE A 170 12.47 0.19 -33.47
C PHE A 170 12.74 0.57 -32.01
N ASP A 171 14.00 0.80 -31.64
CA ASP A 171 14.39 1.17 -30.27
C ASP A 171 13.64 2.42 -29.78
N VAL A 172 13.61 3.51 -30.57
CA VAL A 172 12.84 4.73 -30.27
C VAL A 172 11.34 4.43 -30.12
N PHE A 173 10.76 3.65 -31.04
CA PHE A 173 9.35 3.28 -30.99
C PHE A 173 9.00 2.58 -29.67
N PHE A 174 9.84 1.65 -29.22
CA PHE A 174 9.63 0.95 -27.96
C PHE A 174 9.80 1.85 -26.74
N VAL A 175 10.81 2.73 -26.72
CA VAL A 175 10.97 3.72 -25.63
C VAL A 175 9.72 4.59 -25.50
N VAL A 176 9.20 5.11 -26.62
CA VAL A 176 7.99 5.92 -26.64
C VAL A 176 6.77 5.12 -26.17
N PHE A 177 6.63 3.88 -26.65
CA PHE A 177 5.54 2.98 -26.23
C PHE A 177 5.57 2.68 -24.73
N CYS A 178 6.75 2.36 -24.17
CA CYS A 178 6.93 2.11 -22.74
C CYS A 178 6.58 3.33 -21.90
N VAL A 179 7.05 4.52 -22.30
CA VAL A 179 6.71 5.78 -21.61
C VAL A 179 5.20 6.03 -21.67
N ALA A 180 4.56 5.86 -22.83
CA ALA A 180 3.13 6.02 -22.98
C ALA A 180 2.33 5.04 -22.09
N LEU A 181 2.72 3.76 -22.06
CA LEU A 181 2.11 2.77 -21.18
C LEU A 181 2.28 3.11 -19.70
N ALA A 182 3.48 3.50 -19.28
CA ALA A 182 3.75 3.91 -17.90
C ALA A 182 2.88 5.12 -17.50
N CYS A 183 2.73 6.11 -18.40
CA CYS A 183 1.83 7.23 -18.18
C CYS A 183 0.36 6.79 -18.07
N ILE A 184 -0.12 5.88 -18.94
CA ILE A 184 -1.49 5.36 -18.89
C ILE A 184 -1.75 4.63 -17.58
N ILE A 185 -0.84 3.76 -17.17
CA ILE A 185 -0.93 3.04 -15.88
C ILE A 185 -0.93 4.04 -14.73
N GLY A 186 -0.03 5.02 -14.74
CA GLY A 186 0.03 6.08 -13.74
C GLY A 186 -1.27 6.86 -13.64
N ILE A 187 -1.86 7.27 -14.76
CA ILE A 187 -3.16 7.96 -14.79
C ILE A 187 -4.27 7.05 -14.27
N ALA A 188 -4.34 5.80 -14.73
CA ALA A 188 -5.35 4.85 -14.28
C ALA A 188 -5.28 4.64 -12.76
N VAL A 189 -4.08 4.45 -12.22
CA VAL A 189 -3.85 4.33 -10.77
C VAL A 189 -4.27 5.63 -10.05
N CYS A 190 -3.85 6.79 -10.53
CA CYS A 190 -4.22 8.09 -9.93
C CYS A 190 -5.74 8.35 -9.97
N CYS A 191 -6.45 7.88 -10.99
CA CYS A 191 -7.91 8.04 -11.10
C CYS A 191 -8.68 6.98 -10.30
N CYS A 192 -8.19 5.74 -10.27
CA CYS A 192 -8.88 4.63 -9.61
C CYS A 192 -8.61 4.58 -8.11
N LEU A 193 -7.40 4.95 -7.64
CA LEU A 193 -7.07 4.88 -6.21
C LEU A 193 -7.99 5.74 -5.33
N PRO A 194 -8.30 7.02 -5.65
CA PRO A 194 -9.24 7.81 -4.86
C PRO A 194 -10.63 7.19 -4.80
N CYS A 195 -11.11 6.63 -5.92
CA CYS A 195 -12.41 5.96 -5.98
C CYS A 195 -12.43 4.68 -5.15
N ILE A 196 -11.38 3.85 -5.25
CA ILE A 196 -11.25 2.61 -4.46
C ILE A 196 -11.19 2.95 -2.97
N ILE A 197 -10.39 3.95 -2.58
CA ILE A 197 -10.29 4.38 -1.18
C ILE A 197 -11.63 4.91 -0.68
N ALA A 198 -12.36 5.71 -1.47
CA ALA A 198 -13.68 6.22 -1.10
C ALA A 198 -14.70 5.08 -0.91
N ILE A 199 -14.69 4.07 -1.79
CA ILE A 199 -15.57 2.90 -1.67
C ILE A 199 -15.19 2.07 -0.44
N LEU A 200 -13.89 1.79 -0.24
CA LEU A 200 -13.43 1.04 0.94
C LEU A 200 -13.79 1.74 2.24
N TYR A 201 -13.66 3.08 2.31
CA TYR A 201 -14.05 3.86 3.47
C TYR A 201 -15.57 3.81 3.69
N ALA A 202 -16.36 3.92 2.62
CA ALA A 202 -17.82 3.82 2.69
C ALA A 202 -18.32 2.43 3.12
N VAL A 203 -17.63 1.35 2.71
CA VAL A 203 -18.00 -0.02 3.05
C VAL A 203 -17.51 -0.41 4.44
N ALA A 204 -16.32 0.04 4.85
CA ALA A 204 -15.74 -0.30 6.16
C ALA A 204 -16.53 0.31 7.35
N ASP A 205 -17.29 1.39 7.13
CA ASP A 205 -18.08 2.04 8.19
C ASP A 205 -19.53 1.52 8.28
N GLN A 206 -19.98 0.69 7.32
CA GLN A 206 -21.40 0.29 7.16
C GLN A 206 -21.77 -1.09 7.73
N GLU A 207 -21.13 -1.54 8.81
CA GLU A 207 -21.70 -2.64 9.59
C GLU A 207 -22.71 -2.07 10.60
N GLY A 208 -23.97 -1.97 10.16
CA GLY A 208 -25.10 -1.69 11.03
C GLY A 208 -25.42 -2.88 11.95
N ALA A 209 -25.95 -2.59 13.13
CA ALA A 209 -26.38 -3.62 14.08
C ALA A 209 -27.73 -4.24 13.64
N SER A 210 -27.95 -5.52 13.99
CA SER A 210 -29.24 -6.17 13.74
C SER A 210 -30.36 -5.54 14.57
N LYS A 211 -31.63 -5.80 14.22
CA LYS A 211 -32.77 -5.25 14.98
C LYS A 211 -32.79 -5.84 16.39
N GLU A 212 -32.39 -7.11 16.50
CA GLU A 212 -32.28 -7.88 17.73
C GLU A 212 -31.22 -7.26 18.66
N ASP A 213 -30.03 -6.94 18.15
CA ASP A 213 -28.95 -6.29 18.92
C ASP A 213 -29.38 -4.92 19.45
N ILE A 214 -30.10 -4.14 18.63
CA ILE A 214 -30.60 -2.82 19.03
C ILE A 214 -31.71 -2.96 20.10
N GLU A 215 -32.56 -3.98 20.00
CA GLU A 215 -33.64 -4.21 20.97
C GLU A 215 -33.13 -4.63 22.35
N GLN A 216 -31.95 -5.27 22.43
CA GLN A 216 -31.29 -5.65 23.69
C GLN A 216 -30.72 -4.47 24.48
N LEU A 217 -30.56 -3.30 23.85
CA LEU A 217 -30.04 -2.09 24.53
C LEU A 217 -31.03 -1.56 25.57
N SER A 218 -30.51 -1.00 26.66
CA SER A 218 -31.30 -0.48 27.77
C SER A 218 -32.22 0.67 27.34
N LYS A 219 -33.48 0.59 27.78
CA LYS A 219 -34.51 1.60 27.51
C LYS A 219 -34.88 2.32 28.79
N PHE A 220 -35.04 3.63 28.68
CA PHE A 220 -35.42 4.50 29.78
C PHE A 220 -36.61 5.34 29.39
N LYS A 221 -37.42 5.74 30.36
CA LYS A 221 -38.48 6.72 30.20
C LYS A 221 -38.06 8.02 30.87
N PHE A 222 -38.05 9.11 30.11
CA PHE A 222 -37.72 10.43 30.64
C PHE A 222 -38.93 11.05 31.33
N ARG A 223 -38.70 11.71 32.45
CA ARG A 223 -39.67 12.55 33.16
C ARG A 223 -39.07 13.91 33.42
N LYS A 224 -39.73 14.97 32.99
CA LYS A 224 -39.30 16.35 33.26
C LYS A 224 -39.64 16.73 34.70
N ILE A 225 -38.73 17.41 35.38
CA ILE A 225 -39.01 18.00 36.70
C ILE A 225 -39.32 19.47 36.48
N ASP A 226 -40.60 19.81 36.40
CA ASP A 226 -41.03 21.21 36.39
C ASP A 226 -41.06 21.73 37.83
N ASN A 227 -40.25 22.75 38.12
CA ASN A 227 -40.19 23.39 39.43
C ASN A 227 -41.36 24.37 39.60
N ASP A 228 -42.59 23.86 39.64
CA ASP A 228 -43.78 24.69 39.88
C ASP A 228 -44.08 24.76 41.39
N GLY A 229 -43.58 25.81 42.05
CA GLY A 229 -44.09 26.29 43.35
C GLY A 229 -43.12 26.30 44.54
N LYS A 230 -42.43 27.44 44.74
CA LYS A 230 -41.86 27.99 46.00
C LYS A 230 -41.60 27.03 47.19
N SER A 231 -40.33 26.84 47.55
CA SER A 231 -39.77 27.27 48.85
C SER A 231 -38.24 27.16 48.97
N ALA A 232 -37.71 28.13 49.70
CA ALA A 232 -36.36 28.38 50.23
C ALA A 232 -35.28 27.27 50.19
N VAL A 233 -34.09 27.70 49.72
CA VAL A 233 -32.73 27.33 50.17
C VAL A 233 -32.38 25.83 50.12
N ASN A 234 -31.78 25.41 49.00
CA ASN A 234 -30.38 24.98 48.97
C ASN A 234 -29.88 24.99 47.52
N VAL A 235 -28.59 25.24 47.32
CA VAL A 235 -27.94 25.20 46.00
C VAL A 235 -27.93 23.75 45.52
N GLN A 236 -28.98 23.35 44.79
CA GLN A 236 -28.98 22.18 43.93
C GLN A 236 -29.17 22.69 42.51
N GLU A 237 -28.26 22.28 41.63
CA GLU A 237 -28.27 22.63 40.21
C GLU A 237 -29.67 22.39 39.63
N PRO A 238 -30.14 23.24 38.69
CA PRO A 238 -31.40 23.01 38.03
C PRO A 238 -31.37 21.60 37.44
N VAL A 239 -32.29 20.74 37.86
CA VAL A 239 -32.40 19.38 37.35
C VAL A 239 -33.20 19.44 36.05
N GLY A 240 -32.65 18.90 34.95
CA GLY A 240 -33.33 18.86 33.66
C GLY A 240 -34.46 17.82 33.63
N GLY A 241 -34.23 16.66 34.25
CA GLY A 241 -35.24 15.62 34.45
C GLY A 241 -34.65 14.33 35.01
N ILE A 242 -35.49 13.30 35.13
CA ILE A 242 -35.10 11.95 35.56
C ILE A 242 -35.39 10.97 34.43
N MET A 243 -34.42 10.13 34.07
CA MET A 243 -34.66 8.97 33.22
C MET A 243 -34.71 7.70 34.08
N THR A 244 -35.77 6.92 33.95
CA THR A 244 -36.01 5.68 34.72
C THR A 244 -36.00 4.48 33.79
N GLU A 245 -35.23 3.44 34.13
CA GLU A 245 -35.11 2.22 33.33
C GLU A 245 -36.45 1.48 33.18
N CYS A 246 -36.71 0.94 32.00
CA CYS A 246 -37.93 0.21 31.68
C CYS A 246 -37.71 -1.30 31.75
N GLY A 247 -38.68 -2.04 32.30
CA GLY A 247 -38.75 -3.51 32.17
C GLY A 247 -37.96 -4.32 33.21
N THR A 248 -37.55 -3.71 34.33
CA THR A 248 -36.87 -4.39 35.44
C THR A 248 -37.65 -4.21 36.76
N ASP A 249 -37.57 -5.20 37.66
CA ASP A 249 -38.22 -5.15 38.99
C ASP A 249 -37.57 -4.12 39.93
N SER A 250 -36.36 -3.66 39.61
CA SER A 250 -35.60 -2.64 40.33
C SER A 250 -34.98 -1.63 39.34
N PRO A 251 -35.76 -0.64 38.87
CA PRO A 251 -35.33 0.26 37.81
C PRO A 251 -34.25 1.22 38.27
N ARG A 252 -33.22 1.41 37.43
CA ARG A 252 -32.19 2.43 37.63
C ARG A 252 -32.74 3.81 37.28
N GLU A 253 -32.45 4.80 38.11
CA GLU A 253 -32.80 6.19 37.86
C GLU A 253 -31.53 7.03 37.67
N HIS A 254 -31.53 7.86 36.64
CA HIS A 254 -30.47 8.81 36.35
C HIS A 254 -31.05 10.22 36.31
N VAL A 255 -30.49 11.10 37.12
CA VAL A 255 -30.83 12.53 37.14
C VAL A 255 -30.00 13.22 36.06
N LEU A 256 -30.67 13.84 35.10
CA LEU A 256 -30.03 14.57 34.01
C LEU A 256 -30.02 16.07 34.30
N SER A 257 -28.91 16.72 33.99
CA SER A 257 -28.83 18.18 33.95
C SER A 257 -29.66 18.72 32.77
N PRO A 258 -30.06 20.00 32.76
CA PRO A 258 -30.76 20.59 31.62
C PRO A 258 -29.95 20.54 30.33
N ASP A 259 -28.61 20.61 30.43
CA ASP A 259 -27.70 20.55 29.28
C ASP A 259 -27.60 19.11 28.72
N ASP A 260 -27.75 18.10 29.57
CA ASP A 260 -27.76 16.69 29.16
C ASP A 260 -29.15 16.19 28.74
N ALA A 261 -30.22 16.96 28.99
CA ALA A 261 -31.59 16.58 28.66
C ALA A 261 -31.97 16.86 27.18
N GLU A 262 -31.03 16.64 26.25
CA GLU A 262 -31.19 16.86 24.81
C GLU A 262 -30.70 15.66 23.98
N CYS A 263 -31.40 15.38 22.87
CA CYS A 263 -30.95 14.39 21.89
C CYS A 263 -30.01 15.03 20.86
N CYS A 264 -28.73 14.64 20.84
CA CYS A 264 -27.77 15.21 19.88
C CYS A 264 -28.04 14.83 18.41
N ILE A 265 -28.91 13.85 18.13
CA ILE A 265 -29.23 13.41 16.77
C ILE A 265 -30.25 14.35 16.12
N CYS A 266 -31.28 14.76 16.88
CA CYS A 266 -32.32 15.67 16.38
C CYS A 266 -32.20 17.09 16.93
N LEU A 267 -31.25 17.33 17.84
CA LEU A 267 -31.00 18.62 18.49
C LEU A 267 -32.26 19.16 19.18
N SER A 268 -32.97 18.28 19.90
CA SER A 268 -34.23 18.60 20.57
C SER A 268 -34.20 18.09 22.01
N ALA A 269 -34.69 18.93 22.93
CA ALA A 269 -34.84 18.59 24.33
C ALA A 269 -35.80 17.39 24.50
N TYR A 270 -35.62 16.62 25.56
CA TYR A 270 -36.47 15.47 25.85
C TYR A 270 -37.85 15.92 26.36
N ASP A 271 -38.89 15.37 25.73
CA ASP A 271 -40.28 15.55 26.15
C ASP A 271 -40.64 14.62 27.32
N ASP A 272 -41.58 15.05 28.16
CA ASP A 272 -42.06 14.23 29.28
C ASP A 272 -42.68 12.91 28.78
N GLY A 273 -42.22 11.80 29.35
CA GLY A 273 -42.66 10.46 29.01
C GLY A 273 -42.01 9.85 27.76
N VAL A 274 -41.06 10.53 27.10
CA VAL A 274 -40.39 9.99 25.91
C VAL A 274 -39.50 8.80 26.25
N GLU A 275 -39.40 7.84 25.32
CA GLU A 275 -38.49 6.70 25.43
C GLU A 275 -37.10 7.06 24.92
N LEU A 276 -36.12 6.87 25.80
CA LEU A 276 -34.70 7.02 25.52
C LEU A 276 -34.03 5.65 25.49
N ARG A 277 -32.97 5.55 24.70
CA ARG A 277 -32.11 4.39 24.66
C ARG A 277 -30.72 4.81 25.09
N GLU A 278 -30.17 4.08 26.05
CA GLU A 278 -28.80 4.24 26.50
C GLU A 278 -27.91 3.19 25.81
N LEU A 279 -26.76 3.61 25.31
CA LEU A 279 -25.76 2.73 24.69
C LEU A 279 -24.80 2.20 25.77
N PRO A 280 -24.04 1.11 25.52
CA PRO A 280 -23.10 0.55 26.50
C PRO A 280 -21.98 1.52 26.93
N CYS A 281 -21.76 2.58 26.15
CA CYS A 281 -20.84 3.67 26.50
C CYS A 281 -21.45 4.73 27.44
N GLY A 282 -22.72 4.58 27.86
CA GLY A 282 -23.45 5.51 28.75
C GLY A 282 -24.11 6.71 28.08
N HIS A 283 -24.04 6.84 26.74
CA HIS A 283 -24.71 7.93 26.03
C HIS A 283 -26.16 7.56 25.71
N HIS A 284 -27.08 8.51 25.87
CA HIS A 284 -28.50 8.31 25.64
C HIS A 284 -29.05 9.19 24.50
N PHE A 285 -30.07 8.68 23.83
CA PHE A 285 -30.74 9.36 22.70
C PHE A 285 -32.22 8.92 22.65
N HIS A 286 -33.06 9.62 21.89
CA HIS A 286 -34.38 9.09 21.53
C HIS A 286 -34.26 7.72 20.85
N CYS A 287 -35.07 6.74 21.29
CA CYS A 287 -35.12 5.41 20.66
C CYS A 287 -35.26 5.50 19.14
N ALA A 288 -36.22 6.30 18.66
CA ALA A 288 -36.47 6.46 17.22
C ALA A 288 -35.30 7.09 16.43
N CYS A 289 -34.47 7.91 17.09
CA CYS A 289 -33.32 8.56 16.47
C CYS A 289 -32.14 7.59 16.38
N VAL A 290 -31.77 6.99 17.51
CA VAL A 290 -30.59 6.14 17.57
C VAL A 290 -30.82 4.78 16.91
N ASP A 291 -32.04 4.24 16.92
CA ASP A 291 -32.34 2.99 16.21
C ASP A 291 -32.14 3.14 14.70
N LYS A 292 -32.48 4.30 14.12
CA LYS A 292 -32.21 4.58 12.69
C LYS A 292 -30.71 4.68 12.42
N TRP A 293 -29.97 5.33 13.32
CA TRP A 293 -28.53 5.47 13.23
C TRP A 293 -27.83 4.10 13.31
N LEU A 294 -28.17 3.29 14.32
CA LEU A 294 -27.53 2.00 14.59
C LEU A 294 -27.74 0.96 13.51
N ARG A 295 -28.85 1.04 12.76
CA ARG A 295 -29.08 0.23 11.56
C ARG A 295 -28.12 0.52 10.41
N ILE A 296 -27.50 1.71 10.40
CA ILE A 296 -26.56 2.14 9.37
C ILE A 296 -25.12 1.98 9.88
N ASN A 297 -24.87 2.38 11.14
CA ASN A 297 -23.56 2.30 11.78
C ASN A 297 -23.73 1.79 13.22
N ALA A 298 -23.18 0.62 13.57
CA ALA A 298 -23.24 0.06 14.92
C ALA A 298 -22.39 0.81 15.97
N THR A 299 -22.14 2.12 15.78
CA THR A 299 -21.29 2.94 16.64
C THR A 299 -22.05 4.11 17.25
N CYS A 300 -21.67 4.50 18.47
CA CYS A 300 -22.22 5.67 19.14
C CYS A 300 -21.96 6.95 18.33
N PRO A 301 -22.97 7.81 18.06
CA PRO A 301 -22.79 9.08 17.36
C PRO A 301 -21.75 10.01 18.01
N LEU A 302 -21.67 10.00 19.35
CA LEU A 302 -20.83 10.88 20.15
C LEU A 302 -19.38 10.38 20.28
N CYS A 303 -19.17 9.14 20.69
CA CYS A 303 -17.83 8.62 21.02
C CYS A 303 -17.30 7.53 20.08
N LYS A 304 -18.07 7.14 19.04
CA LYS A 304 -17.73 6.08 18.09
C LYS A 304 -17.52 4.68 18.71
N TYR A 305 -17.93 4.47 19.96
CA TYR A 305 -17.92 3.16 20.60
C TYR A 305 -18.85 2.19 19.86
N ASN A 306 -18.35 1.01 19.49
CA ASN A 306 -19.13 -0.01 18.78
C ASN A 306 -19.97 -0.84 19.78
N ILE A 307 -21.29 -0.86 19.58
CA ILE A 307 -22.22 -1.51 20.51
C ILE A 307 -22.08 -3.04 20.51
N LEU A 308 -21.61 -3.63 19.41
CA LEU A 308 -21.39 -5.07 19.26
C LEU A 308 -20.11 -5.58 19.95
N LYS A 309 -19.23 -4.68 20.42
CA LYS A 309 -18.03 -5.11 21.18
C LYS A 309 -18.35 -5.62 22.59
N SER A 310 -19.54 -5.30 23.10
CA SER A 310 -19.96 -5.70 24.45
C SER A 310 -20.44 -7.16 24.52
N SER A 311 -20.88 -7.76 23.41
CA SER A 311 -21.36 -9.15 23.35
C SER A 311 -20.25 -10.20 23.18
N SER A 312 -18.99 -9.79 22.97
CA SER A 312 -17.84 -10.68 22.78
C SER A 312 -17.00 -10.94 24.04
N HIS A 313 -17.48 -10.59 25.23
CA HIS A 313 -16.73 -10.71 26.49
C HIS A 313 -17.46 -11.55 27.57
N GLU A 314 -18.27 -12.53 27.17
CA GLU A 314 -18.87 -13.54 28.07
C GLU A 314 -18.58 -15.00 27.65
N GLU A 315 -17.43 -15.27 27.03
CA GLU A 315 -16.86 -16.62 26.93
C GLU A 315 -15.39 -16.63 27.37
N VAL A 316 -15.13 -16.58 28.68
CA VAL A 316 -13.91 -17.12 29.31
C VAL A 316 -14.27 -17.69 30.68
#